data_AF-A0A0D7N5X5-F1
#
_entry.id   AF-A0A0D7N5X5-F1
#
_cell.length_a   1.000
_cell.length_b   1.000
_cell.length_c   1.000
_cell.angle_alpha   90.00
_cell.angle_beta   90.00
_cell.angle_gamma   90.00
#
_symmetry.space_group_name_H-M   'P 1'
#
loop_
_entity.id
_entity.type
_entity.pdbx_description
1 polymer ?
#
loop_
_entity_poly.entity_id
_entity_poly.type
_entity_poly.pdbx_seq_one_letter_code
_entity_poly.pdbx_strand_id
1 'polypeptide(L)'
;MRRAGIAKLPGWVSCLGATIVAGSLLLASVVRAADIKDLTDKLPRAYIGEFQWDGDKTVQNLVITFDSVRALNEQNAEALGCGSYEAGRQVTKIRVRMFVRLSDLQIEIFERSPEGSGSFETDGSHRGKLSDDLQRIDAQWTTTASGQRGQLHLRATSSAACEPAASL
;
A
#
# COMPACT_ATOMS: atom_id res chain seq x y z
N MET A 1 -72.62 56.45 -0.95
CA MET A 1 -71.81 55.45 -0.24
C MET A 1 -70.33 55.83 -0.35
N ARG A 2 -69.65 55.94 0.81
CA ARG A 2 -68.21 55.75 1.17
C ARG A 2 -67.16 55.80 0.02
N ARG A 3 -66.18 56.75 0.07
CA ARG A 3 -64.77 56.62 0.57
C ARG A 3 -64.00 55.44 -0.04
N ALA A 4 -62.70 55.43 -0.34
CA ALA A 4 -61.57 56.36 -0.43
C ALA A 4 -60.34 55.48 -0.81
N GLY A 5 -59.46 55.96 -1.68
CA GLY A 5 -57.98 55.84 -1.64
C GLY A 5 -57.19 54.51 -1.46
N ILE A 6 -56.08 54.47 -2.21
CA ILE A 6 -54.70 54.02 -1.86
C ILE A 6 -54.18 52.71 -2.50
N ALA A 7 -52.97 52.85 -3.05
CA ALA A 7 -52.13 51.92 -3.83
C ALA A 7 -51.18 51.02 -2.99
N LYS A 8 -50.38 50.19 -3.70
CA LYS A 8 -49.22 49.32 -3.33
C LYS A 8 -49.59 47.83 -3.13
N LEU A 9 -48.82 46.80 -3.51
CA LEU A 9 -47.44 46.56 -4.01
C LEU A 9 -47.43 45.15 -4.67
N PRO A 10 -46.52 44.80 -5.60
CA PRO A 10 -46.35 43.43 -6.05
C PRO A 10 -45.48 42.64 -5.06
N GLY A 11 -46.00 41.52 -4.56
CA GLY A 11 -45.30 40.60 -3.66
C GLY A 11 -44.23 39.82 -4.42
N TRP A 12 -42.98 40.13 -4.14
CA TRP A 12 -41.82 39.41 -4.66
C TRP A 12 -41.64 38.14 -3.81
N VAL A 13 -41.88 36.96 -4.38
CA VAL A 13 -41.57 35.68 -3.71
C VAL A 13 -40.06 35.48 -3.79
N SER A 14 -39.38 35.82 -2.70
CA SER A 14 -37.97 35.49 -2.49
C SER A 14 -37.84 33.98 -2.31
N CYS A 15 -37.22 33.31 -3.29
CA CYS A 15 -36.71 31.94 -3.14
C CYS A 15 -35.18 32.02 -3.11
N LEU A 16 -34.63 32.62 -2.05
CA LEU A 16 -33.21 32.50 -1.73
C LEU A 16 -33.01 31.18 -0.99
N GLY A 17 -32.68 30.14 -1.76
CA GLY A 17 -32.40 28.80 -1.25
C GLY A 17 -31.34 28.10 -2.10
N ALA A 18 -30.20 28.76 -2.33
CA ALA A 18 -29.05 28.12 -2.96
C ALA A 18 -27.77 28.81 -2.50
N THR A 19 -27.04 28.16 -1.59
CA THR A 19 -25.63 28.35 -1.17
C THR A 19 -25.53 27.62 0.18
N ILE A 20 -24.67 26.63 0.46
CA ILE A 20 -23.28 26.38 0.08
C ILE A 20 -23.05 24.86 0.18
N VAL A 21 -22.74 24.17 -0.92
CA VAL A 21 -22.11 22.84 -0.88
C VAL A 21 -20.96 22.85 -1.89
N ALA A 22 -19.92 23.64 -1.59
CA ALA A 22 -18.70 23.67 -2.42
C ALA A 22 -17.40 23.58 -1.60
N GLY A 23 -17.48 23.55 -0.26
CA GLY A 23 -16.30 23.53 0.62
C GLY A 23 -15.77 22.13 0.99
N SER A 24 -16.58 21.08 0.88
CA SER A 24 -16.24 19.76 1.44
C SER A 24 -15.24 18.95 0.61
N LEU A 25 -15.20 19.17 -0.72
CA LEU A 25 -14.37 18.38 -1.63
C LEU A 25 -12.87 18.73 -1.53
N LEU A 26 -12.55 20.02 -1.34
CA LEU A 26 -11.16 20.48 -1.23
C LEU A 26 -10.51 20.06 0.10
N LEU A 27 -11.29 19.96 1.18
CA LEU A 27 -10.78 19.49 2.47
C LEU A 27 -10.46 17.99 2.44
N ALA A 28 -11.27 17.20 1.74
CA ALA A 28 -11.07 15.75 1.65
C ALA A 28 -9.78 15.37 0.91
N SER A 29 -9.39 16.10 -0.15
CA SER A 29 -8.14 15.84 -0.88
C SER A 29 -6.90 16.24 -0.08
N VAL A 30 -6.93 17.36 0.63
CA VAL A 30 -5.82 17.82 1.48
C VAL A 30 -5.53 16.82 2.61
N VAL A 31 -6.58 16.30 3.27
CA VAL A 31 -6.43 15.28 4.32
C VAL A 31 -5.78 14.02 3.75
N ARG A 32 -6.25 13.52 2.60
CA ARG A 32 -5.65 12.32 1.96
C ARG A 32 -4.19 12.53 1.55
N ALA A 33 -3.85 13.71 1.05
CA ALA A 33 -2.48 14.06 0.71
C ALA A 33 -1.55 14.10 1.94
N ALA A 34 -2.06 14.54 3.09
CA ALA A 34 -1.32 14.51 4.35
C ALA A 34 -1.17 13.07 4.88
N ASP A 35 -2.24 12.27 4.84
CA ASP A 35 -2.24 10.89 5.30
C ASP A 35 -1.31 10.01 4.46
N ILE A 36 -1.32 10.16 3.12
CA ILE A 36 -0.41 9.39 2.26
C ILE A 36 1.04 9.82 2.49
N LYS A 37 1.29 11.10 2.74
CA LYS A 37 2.63 11.59 3.07
C LYS A 37 3.11 10.96 4.38
N ASP A 38 2.27 10.97 5.42
CA ASP A 38 2.57 10.36 6.71
C ASP A 38 2.89 8.86 6.58
N LEU A 39 2.09 8.13 5.80
CA LEU A 39 2.36 6.72 5.48
C LEU A 39 3.74 6.56 4.82
N THR A 40 4.05 7.34 3.78
CA THR A 40 5.32 7.20 3.04
C THR A 40 6.55 7.59 3.85
N ASP A 41 6.40 8.53 4.80
CA ASP A 41 7.47 8.96 5.69
C ASP A 41 7.73 7.93 6.79
N LYS A 42 6.66 7.32 7.34
CA LYS A 42 6.74 6.38 8.47
C LYS A 42 6.93 4.93 8.08
N LEU A 43 6.67 4.54 6.83
CA LEU A 43 6.82 3.16 6.40
C LEU A 43 8.28 2.68 6.65
N PRO A 44 8.47 1.61 7.44
CA PRO A 44 9.80 1.07 7.70
C PRO A 44 10.57 0.74 6.42
N ARG A 45 11.88 1.00 6.45
CA ARG A 45 12.79 0.76 5.30
C ARG A 45 13.34 -0.64 5.24
N ALA A 46 13.17 -1.43 6.28
CA ALA A 46 13.67 -2.79 6.36
C ALA A 46 12.69 -3.69 7.12
N TYR A 47 12.49 -4.88 6.61
CA TYR A 47 11.70 -5.95 7.20
C TYR A 47 12.49 -7.24 7.17
N ILE A 48 12.35 -8.05 8.21
CA ILE A 48 12.91 -9.40 8.29
C ILE A 48 11.84 -10.38 8.72
N GLY A 49 11.97 -11.63 8.31
CA GLY A 49 11.08 -12.68 8.76
C GLY A 49 11.21 -13.92 7.91
N GLU A 50 10.08 -14.54 7.62
CA GLU A 50 10.05 -15.88 7.06
C GLU A 50 8.95 -16.07 6.03
N PHE A 51 9.23 -17.00 5.11
CA PHE A 51 8.29 -17.53 4.15
C PHE A 51 8.24 -19.05 4.23
N GLN A 52 7.05 -19.61 4.10
CA GLN A 52 6.84 -21.06 4.06
C GLN A 52 5.72 -21.41 3.08
N TRP A 53 5.99 -22.38 2.20
CA TRP A 53 4.97 -22.94 1.31
C TRP A 53 3.92 -23.73 2.10
N ASP A 54 2.64 -23.61 1.74
CA ASP A 54 1.58 -24.45 2.29
C ASP A 54 1.92 -25.93 2.01
N GLY A 55 2.04 -26.74 3.07
CA GLY A 55 2.35 -28.17 2.97
C GLY A 55 3.85 -28.52 2.93
N ASP A 56 4.74 -27.53 2.92
CA ASP A 56 6.19 -27.70 3.10
C ASP A 56 6.60 -27.34 4.54
N LYS A 57 7.62 -28.01 5.07
CA LYS A 57 8.21 -27.70 6.39
C LYS A 57 9.44 -26.82 6.30
N THR A 58 9.95 -26.58 5.10
CA THR A 58 11.11 -25.75 4.84
C THR A 58 10.74 -24.28 5.07
N VAL A 59 11.39 -23.67 6.04
CA VAL A 59 11.30 -22.23 6.30
C VAL A 59 12.39 -21.53 5.51
N GLN A 60 12.02 -20.47 4.80
CA GLN A 60 12.95 -19.59 4.10
C GLN A 60 13.01 -18.28 4.87
N ASN A 61 14.17 -17.96 5.44
CA ASN A 61 14.35 -16.68 6.10
C ASN A 61 14.49 -15.61 5.03
N LEU A 62 13.89 -14.44 5.22
CA LEU A 62 14.04 -13.36 4.25
C LEU A 62 14.24 -11.98 4.86
N VAL A 63 14.88 -11.15 4.06
CA VAL A 63 15.07 -9.72 4.29
C VAL A 63 14.46 -8.97 3.13
N ILE A 64 13.71 -7.90 3.40
CA ILE A 64 13.29 -6.91 2.40
C ILE A 64 13.76 -5.54 2.84
N THR A 65 14.37 -4.78 1.94
CA THR A 65 14.65 -3.36 2.15
C THR A 65 14.03 -2.51 1.05
N PHE A 66 13.62 -1.30 1.40
CA PHE A 66 13.02 -0.34 0.47
C PHE A 66 13.94 0.87 0.29
N ASP A 67 14.54 0.97 -0.89
CA ASP A 67 15.37 2.10 -1.31
C ASP A 67 14.53 3.36 -1.54
N SER A 68 13.28 3.17 -1.98
CA SER A 68 12.34 4.28 -2.17
C SER A 68 10.94 3.89 -1.69
N VAL A 69 10.25 4.87 -1.12
CA VAL A 69 8.83 4.80 -0.77
C VAL A 69 8.23 6.13 -1.18
N ARG A 70 7.18 6.10 -2.01
CA ARG A 70 6.56 7.30 -2.58
C ARG A 70 5.06 7.12 -2.70
N ALA A 71 4.33 8.24 -2.68
CA ALA A 71 2.93 8.23 -3.06
C ALA A 71 2.81 7.94 -4.56
N LEU A 72 1.99 6.96 -4.93
CA LEU A 72 1.60 6.73 -6.32
C LEU A 72 0.41 7.63 -6.69
N ASN A 73 -0.50 7.84 -5.73
CA ASN A 73 -1.62 8.78 -5.78
C ASN A 73 -2.11 9.05 -4.34
N GLU A 74 -3.21 9.78 -4.17
CA GLU A 74 -3.79 10.10 -2.86
C GLU A 74 -4.28 8.89 -2.04
N GLN A 75 -4.27 7.68 -2.61
CA GLN A 75 -4.84 6.48 -2.00
C GLN A 75 -3.84 5.32 -1.92
N ASN A 76 -2.71 5.40 -2.61
CA ASN A 76 -1.77 4.30 -2.75
C ASN A 76 -0.33 4.79 -2.66
N ALA A 77 0.49 4.05 -1.92
CA ALA A 77 1.93 4.20 -1.89
C ALA A 77 2.59 3.05 -2.65
N GLU A 78 3.78 3.33 -3.19
CA GLU A 78 4.67 2.35 -3.81
C GLU A 78 6.01 2.35 -3.06
N ALA A 79 6.50 1.16 -2.76
CA ALA A 79 7.84 0.93 -2.24
C ALA A 79 8.64 0.04 -3.21
N LEU A 80 9.88 0.45 -3.50
CA LEU A 80 10.81 -0.29 -4.35
C LEU A 80 12.08 -0.58 -3.57
N GLY A 81 12.65 -1.78 -3.76
CA GLY A 81 13.96 -2.11 -3.25
C GLY A 81 14.35 -3.56 -3.57
N CYS A 82 14.97 -4.23 -2.61
CA CYS A 82 15.47 -5.60 -2.79
C CYS A 82 14.94 -6.56 -1.73
N GLY A 83 15.09 -7.84 -2.03
CA GLY A 83 14.87 -8.92 -1.07
C GLY A 83 15.96 -9.98 -1.18
N SER A 84 16.15 -10.72 -0.10
CA SER A 84 17.06 -11.87 -0.05
C SER A 84 16.40 -13.01 0.72
N TYR A 85 16.30 -14.18 0.10
CA TYR A 85 15.81 -15.42 0.68
C TYR A 85 16.97 -16.34 1.02
N GLU A 86 16.96 -16.91 2.22
CA GLU A 86 17.91 -17.93 2.67
C GLU A 86 17.18 -19.22 3.02
N ALA A 87 17.50 -20.28 2.29
CA ALA A 87 17.02 -21.64 2.53
C ALA A 87 18.23 -22.57 2.70
N GLY A 88 18.57 -22.89 3.95
CA GLY A 88 19.77 -23.66 4.26
C GLY A 88 21.05 -22.89 3.90
N ARG A 89 21.78 -23.34 2.87
CA ARG A 89 22.99 -22.66 2.36
C ARG A 89 22.76 -21.87 1.08
N GLN A 90 21.54 -21.90 0.53
CA GLN A 90 21.20 -21.22 -0.70
C GLN A 90 20.66 -19.84 -0.39
N VAL A 91 21.20 -18.84 -1.05
CA VAL A 91 20.73 -17.45 -1.00
C VAL A 91 20.20 -17.08 -2.37
N THR A 92 18.98 -16.54 -2.41
CA THR A 92 18.39 -15.97 -3.62
C THR A 92 18.12 -14.49 -3.41
N LYS A 93 18.71 -13.64 -4.26
CA LYS A 93 18.47 -12.19 -4.27
C LYS A 93 17.37 -11.86 -5.26
N ILE A 94 16.54 -10.88 -4.94
CA ILE A 94 15.43 -10.43 -5.78
C ILE A 94 15.31 -8.91 -5.74
N ARG A 95 14.55 -8.37 -6.70
CA ARG A 95 13.96 -7.03 -6.62
C ARG A 95 12.54 -7.11 -6.10
N VAL A 96 12.17 -6.11 -5.30
CA VAL A 96 10.87 -6.03 -4.65
C VAL A 96 10.15 -4.76 -5.09
N ARG A 97 8.86 -4.92 -5.41
CA ARG A 97 7.91 -3.82 -5.58
C ARG A 97 6.70 -4.09 -4.72
N MET A 98 6.40 -3.19 -3.79
CA MET A 98 5.23 -3.28 -2.92
C MET A 98 4.28 -2.11 -3.19
N PHE A 99 2.98 -2.40 -3.22
CA PHE A 99 1.93 -1.39 -3.14
C PHE A 99 1.25 -1.45 -1.78
N VAL A 100 0.88 -0.29 -1.25
CA VAL A 100 0.11 -0.17 0.00
C VAL A 100 -1.11 0.71 -0.26
N ARG A 101 -2.30 0.22 0.04
CA ARG A 101 -3.53 0.99 -0.04
C ARG A 101 -3.81 1.67 1.29
N LEU A 102 -3.98 3.00 1.26
CA LEU A 102 -4.10 3.82 2.46
C LEU A 102 -5.35 3.51 3.30
N SER A 103 -6.47 3.17 2.67
CA SER A 103 -7.76 3.03 3.35
C SER A 103 -7.83 1.90 4.37
N ASP A 104 -7.07 0.83 4.14
CA ASP A 104 -7.16 -0.41 4.92
C ASP A 104 -5.82 -1.14 5.08
N LEU A 105 -4.72 -0.51 4.63
CA LEU A 105 -3.36 -1.03 4.69
C LEU A 105 -3.20 -2.40 4.03
N GLN A 106 -4.04 -2.70 3.05
CA GLN A 106 -3.81 -3.86 2.20
C GLN A 106 -2.57 -3.65 1.35
N ILE A 107 -1.80 -4.72 1.20
CA ILE A 107 -0.56 -4.71 0.44
C ILE A 107 -0.55 -5.74 -0.67
N GLU A 108 0.29 -5.49 -1.66
CA GLU A 108 0.68 -6.45 -2.66
C GLU A 108 2.18 -6.33 -2.94
N ILE A 109 2.92 -7.43 -2.80
CA ILE A 109 4.37 -7.49 -3.02
C ILE A 109 4.67 -8.37 -4.22
N PHE A 110 5.46 -7.85 -5.15
CA PHE A 110 5.97 -8.55 -6.32
C PHE A 110 7.47 -8.78 -6.20
N GLU A 111 7.90 -9.97 -6.59
CA GLU A 111 9.29 -10.43 -6.59
C GLU A 111 9.77 -10.62 -8.02
N ARG A 112 10.93 -10.07 -8.34
CA ARG A 112 11.42 -10.00 -9.73
C ARG A 112 12.93 -10.22 -9.80
N SER A 113 13.40 -10.60 -10.99
CA SER A 113 14.82 -10.72 -11.33
C SER A 113 15.61 -11.57 -10.31
N PRO A 114 15.23 -12.84 -10.08
CA PRO A 114 15.91 -13.67 -9.09
C PRO A 114 17.33 -14.01 -9.52
N GLU A 115 18.27 -13.96 -8.57
CA GLU A 115 19.67 -14.36 -8.73
C GLU A 115 20.06 -15.36 -7.65
N GLY A 116 20.83 -16.39 -8.02
CA GLY A 116 21.27 -17.46 -7.12
C GLY A 116 20.60 -18.78 -7.45
N SER A 117 19.34 -18.96 -7.04
CA SER A 117 18.58 -20.17 -7.35
C SER A 117 17.87 -20.07 -8.70
N GLY A 118 18.11 -21.04 -9.59
CA GLY A 118 17.44 -21.13 -10.90
C GLY A 118 15.97 -21.58 -10.83
N SER A 119 15.47 -21.98 -9.65
CA SER A 119 14.10 -22.47 -9.46
C SER A 119 13.24 -21.54 -8.61
N PHE A 120 13.63 -20.26 -8.47
CA PHE A 120 12.86 -19.32 -7.68
C PHE A 120 11.56 -18.92 -8.39
N GLU A 121 10.44 -18.99 -7.68
CA GLU A 121 9.12 -18.68 -8.21
C GLU A 121 8.89 -17.16 -8.25
N THR A 122 8.42 -16.63 -9.38
CA THR A 122 8.11 -15.20 -9.56
C THR A 122 6.79 -14.94 -10.29
N ASP A 123 6.09 -15.99 -10.72
CA ASP A 123 4.76 -15.92 -11.33
C ASP A 123 3.69 -15.80 -10.25
N GLY A 124 3.71 -14.70 -9.50
CA GLY A 124 2.73 -14.48 -8.43
C GLY A 124 2.98 -13.17 -7.68
N SER A 125 2.32 -13.08 -6.54
CA SER A 125 2.48 -11.96 -5.60
C SER A 125 2.11 -12.37 -4.20
N HIS A 126 2.67 -11.71 -3.21
CA HIS A 126 2.16 -11.76 -1.85
C HIS A 126 1.04 -10.75 -1.68
N ARG A 127 -0.14 -11.18 -1.23
CA ARG A 127 -1.27 -10.29 -0.91
C ARG A 127 -1.61 -10.41 0.57
N GLY A 128 -1.78 -9.28 1.24
CA GLY A 128 -1.93 -9.30 2.69
C GLY A 128 -2.22 -7.94 3.30
N LYS A 129 -1.80 -7.79 4.56
CA LYS A 129 -2.05 -6.59 5.35
C LYS A 129 -0.78 -6.13 6.07
N LEU A 130 -0.58 -4.82 6.05
CA LEU A 130 0.36 -4.11 6.92
C LEU A 130 -0.38 -3.71 8.22
N SER A 131 0.22 -3.96 9.38
CA SER A 131 -0.37 -3.58 10.66
C SER A 131 -0.51 -2.07 10.80
N ASP A 132 -1.43 -1.62 11.65
CA ASP A 132 -1.72 -0.19 11.83
C ASP A 132 -0.51 0.62 12.34
N ASP A 133 0.41 -0.03 13.06
CA ASP A 133 1.70 0.54 13.50
C ASP A 133 2.82 0.42 12.45
N LEU A 134 2.50 -0.13 11.29
CA LEU A 134 3.40 -0.42 10.17
C LEU A 134 4.54 -1.41 10.51
N GLN A 135 4.54 -2.03 11.70
CA GLN A 135 5.67 -2.85 12.16
C GLN A 135 5.62 -4.29 11.68
N ARG A 136 4.51 -4.73 11.06
CA ARG A 136 4.32 -6.12 10.66
C ARG A 136 3.60 -6.22 9.34
N ILE A 137 4.10 -7.13 8.50
CA ILE A 137 3.44 -7.54 7.26
C ILE A 137 3.10 -9.02 7.41
N ASP A 138 1.82 -9.34 7.21
CA ASP A 138 1.33 -10.70 7.08
C ASP A 138 0.68 -10.83 5.70
N ALA A 139 1.17 -11.74 4.86
CA ALA A 139 0.70 -11.89 3.49
C ALA A 139 0.75 -13.35 3.02
N GLN A 140 0.00 -13.66 1.98
CA GLN A 140 -0.01 -14.95 1.33
C GLN A 140 0.47 -14.81 -0.11
N TRP A 141 1.47 -15.60 -0.49
CA TRP A 141 1.82 -15.83 -1.88
C TRP A 141 0.72 -16.63 -2.58
N THR A 142 0.45 -16.34 -3.84
CA THR A 142 -0.29 -17.23 -4.73
C THR A 142 0.35 -17.25 -6.11
N THR A 143 0.80 -18.42 -6.57
CA THR A 143 1.32 -18.62 -7.91
C THR A 143 0.18 -18.56 -8.92
N THR A 144 0.31 -17.76 -9.98
CA THR A 144 -0.73 -17.56 -10.99
C THR A 144 -1.03 -18.85 -11.73
N ALA A 145 0.00 -19.56 -12.20
CA ALA A 145 -0.18 -20.77 -13.00
C ALA A 145 -0.77 -21.97 -12.23
N SER A 146 -0.34 -22.19 -10.99
CA SER A 146 -0.67 -23.41 -10.23
C SER A 146 -1.66 -23.18 -9.09
N GLY A 147 -1.86 -21.93 -8.67
CA GLY A 147 -2.59 -21.60 -7.45
C GLY A 147 -1.89 -22.05 -6.15
N GLN A 148 -0.62 -22.48 -6.22
CA GLN A 148 0.16 -22.82 -5.04
C GLN A 148 0.30 -21.60 -4.13
N ARG A 149 0.25 -21.83 -2.82
CA ARG A 149 0.26 -20.76 -1.82
C ARG A 149 1.35 -20.95 -0.79
N GLY A 150 1.77 -19.85 -0.19
CA GLY A 150 2.67 -19.84 0.96
C GLY A 150 2.41 -18.62 1.83
N GLN A 151 2.89 -18.67 3.08
CA GLN A 151 2.69 -17.61 4.06
C GLN A 151 3.97 -16.81 4.22
N LEU A 152 3.82 -15.49 4.29
CA LEU A 152 4.87 -14.52 4.51
C LEU A 152 4.58 -13.77 5.81
N HIS A 153 5.53 -13.81 6.74
CA HIS A 153 5.44 -13.11 8.02
C HIS A 153 6.69 -12.27 8.23
N LEU A 154 6.53 -10.95 8.29
CA LEU A 154 7.63 -10.01 8.43
C LEU A 154 7.43 -9.06 9.58
N ARG A 155 8.55 -8.63 10.16
CA ARG A 155 8.61 -7.58 11.17
C ARG A 155 9.60 -6.51 10.75
N ALA A 156 9.23 -5.27 10.99
CA ALA A 156 10.11 -4.13 10.76
C ALA A 156 11.37 -4.26 11.62
N THR A 157 12.49 -3.80 11.08
CA THR A 157 13.77 -3.70 11.79
C THR A 157 14.42 -2.34 11.50
N SER A 158 15.28 -1.87 12.40
CA SER A 158 15.98 -0.59 12.25
C SER A 158 16.99 -0.60 11.10
N SER A 159 17.53 -1.78 10.77
CA SER A 159 18.49 -1.94 9.68
C SER A 159 18.58 -3.40 9.26
N ALA A 160 18.71 -3.64 7.96
CA ALA A 160 19.11 -4.92 7.40
C ALA A 160 19.98 -4.67 6.16
N ALA A 161 20.92 -5.56 5.88
CA ALA A 161 21.67 -5.55 4.64
C ALA A 161 20.91 -6.36 3.60
N CYS A 162 20.65 -5.76 2.46
CA CYS A 162 20.12 -6.44 1.30
C CYS A 162 20.80 -5.85 0.07
N GLU A 163 21.35 -6.72 -0.76
CA GLU A 163 21.98 -6.34 -2.01
C GLU A 163 21.01 -6.69 -3.14
N PRO A 164 20.64 -5.74 -4.01
CA PRO A 164 19.70 -6.00 -5.10
C PRO A 164 20.29 -7.01 -6.09
N ALA A 165 19.41 -7.84 -6.66
CA ALA A 165 19.75 -8.57 -7.87
C ALA A 165 20.12 -7.59 -9.01
N ALA A 166 21.08 -7.97 -9.85
CA ALA A 166 21.52 -7.19 -10.99
C ALA A 166 20.34 -6.90 -11.94
N SER A 167 20.44 -5.76 -12.63
CA SER A 167 19.47 -5.41 -13.67
C SER A 167 19.72 -6.34 -14.85
N LEU A 168 18.68 -7.07 -15.28
CA LEU A 168 18.61 -7.60 -16.64
C LEU A 168 18.14 -6.50 -17.59
#